data_AF-A0A2L0F412-F1
#
_entry.id   AF-A0A2L0F412-F1
#
_cell.length_a   1.000
_cell.length_b   1.000
_cell.length_c   1.000
_cell.angle_alpha   90.00
_cell.angle_beta   90.00
_cell.angle_gamma   90.00
#
_symmetry.space_group_name_H-M   'P 1'
#
loop_
_entity.id
_entity.type
_entity.pdbx_description
1 polymer ?
#
loop_
_entity_poly.entity_id
_entity_poly.type
_entity_poly.pdbx_seq_one_letter_code
_entity_poly.pdbx_strand_id
1 'polypeptide(L)' 'MSIYDFTVKTIDGQDRSLGDYRGKVLLVVNTASECGYRCPPANT' A
#
# COMPACT_ATOMS: atom_id res chain seq x y z
N MET A 1 20.72 0.35 4.99
CA MET A 1 19.51 0.17 4.18
C MET A 1 18.36 0.85 4.90
N SER A 2 17.73 1.83 4.26
CA SER A 2 16.58 2.56 4.80
C SER A 2 15.34 2.30 3.94
N ILE A 3 14.15 2.45 4.53
CA ILE A 3 12.89 2.33 3.77
C ILE A 3 12.78 3.38 2.65
N TYR A 4 13.52 4.48 2.75
CA TYR A 4 13.55 5.55 1.75
C TYR A 4 14.32 5.20 0.46
N ASP A 5 15.07 4.11 0.47
CA ASP A 5 15.86 3.68 -0.70
C ASP A 5 15.03 2.84 -1.69
N PHE A 6 13.77 2.52 -1.35
CA PHE A 6 12.89 1.67 -2.16
C PHE A 6 12.02 2.49 -3.12
N THR A 7 11.86 1.95 -4.32
CA THR A 7 10.86 2.39 -5.30
C THR A 7 9.76 1.34 -5.37
N VAL A 8 8.52 1.78 -5.26
CA VAL A 8 7.32 0.93 -5.27
C VAL A 8 6.40 1.31 -6.43
N LYS A 9 5.57 0.37 -6.88
CA LYS A 9 4.50 0.66 -7.85
C LYS A 9 3.25 1.19 -7.16
N THR A 10 2.68 2.25 -7.70
CA THR A 10 1.38 2.78 -7.27
C THR A 10 0.23 1.97 -7.88
N ILE A 11 -0.99 2.24 -7.41
CA ILE A 11 -2.21 1.61 -7.96
C ILE A 11 -2.43 1.94 -9.45
N ASP A 12 -1.93 3.07 -9.91
CA ASP A 12 -1.97 3.50 -11.33
C ASP A 12 -0.80 2.92 -12.17
N GLY A 13 0.02 2.03 -11.58
CA GLY A 13 1.15 1.38 -12.24
C GLY A 13 2.42 2.23 -12.37
N GLN A 14 2.43 3.44 -11.82
CA GLN A 14 3.58 4.35 -11.84
C GLN A 14 4.60 3.96 -10.76
N ASP A 15 5.88 4.22 -11.00
CA ASP A 15 6.92 4.02 -10.01
C ASP A 15 7.02 5.26 -9.09
N ARG A 16 7.06 5.04 -7.77
CA ARG A 16 7.21 6.07 -6.75
C ARG A 16 8.30 5.71 -5.76
N SER A 17 9.20 6.66 -5.50
CA SER A 17 10.23 6.50 -4.47
C SER A 17 9.63 6.77 -3.09
N LEU A 18 9.93 5.90 -2.12
CA LEU A 18 9.58 6.15 -0.73
C LEU A 18 10.41 7.30 -0.13
N GLY A 19 11.54 7.66 -0.76
CA GLY A 19 12.36 8.81 -0.39
C GLY A 19 11.61 10.15 -0.42
N ASP A 20 10.55 10.26 -1.22
CA ASP A 20 9.69 11.45 -1.29
C ASP A 20 9.00 11.77 0.06
N TYR A 21 8.92 10.79 0.98
CA TYR A 21 8.30 10.92 2.29
C TYR A 21 9.30 11.14 3.44
N ARG A 22 10.60 11.30 3.14
CA ARG A 22 11.64 11.49 4.16
C ARG A 22 11.36 12.74 5.01
N GLY A 23 11.55 12.59 6.33
CA GLY A 23 11.29 13.67 7.30
C GLY A 23 9.85 13.77 7.77
N LYS A 24 8.95 12.91 7.28
CA LYS A 24 7.57 12.77 7.76
C LYS A 24 7.42 11.48 8.58
N VAL A 25 6.48 11.47 9.52
CA VAL A 25 6.08 10.23 10.20
C VAL A 25 5.33 9.35 9.21
N LEU A 26 5.77 8.10 9.03
CA LEU A 26 5.21 7.16 8.06
C LEU A 26 4.58 5.96 8.78
N LEU A 27 3.33 5.65 8.45
CA LEU A 27 2.63 4.43 8.88
C LEU A 27 2.39 3.54 7.65
N VAL A 28 2.90 2.32 7.69
CA VAL A 28 2.74 1.33 6.62
C VAL A 28 1.72 0.29 7.05
N VAL A 29 0.68 0.09 6.23
CA VAL A 29 -0.41 -0.86 6.50
C VAL A 29 -0.57 -1.78 5.31
N ASN A 30 -0.59 -3.09 5.55
CA ASN A 30 -1.02 -4.04 4.54
C ASN A 30 -2.55 -4.03 4.46
N THR A 31 -3.09 -3.70 3.29
CA THR A 31 -4.53 -3.68 3.03
C THR A 31 -4.89 -4.79 2.04
N ALA A 32 -6.14 -5.25 2.08
CA ALA A 32 -6.70 -6.20 1.15
C ALA A 32 -8.19 -5.89 0.98
N SER A 33 -8.69 -5.96 -0.25
CA SER A 33 -10.06 -5.56 -0.60
C SER A 33 -11.15 -6.48 -0.04
N GLU A 34 -10.80 -7.73 0.26
CA GLU A 34 -11.75 -8.77 0.68
C GLU A 34 -11.24 -9.55 1.90
N CYS A 35 -10.86 -8.84 2.97
CA CYS A 35 -10.54 -9.49 4.24
C CYS A 35 -11.81 -9.67 5.08
N GLY A 36 -12.22 -10.93 5.25
CA GLY A 36 -13.51 -11.34 5.79
C GLY A 36 -13.83 -10.84 7.20
N TYR A 37 -14.81 -9.93 7.26
CA TYR A 37 -15.96 -10.00 8.17
C TYR A 37 -17.18 -9.44 7.41
N ARG A 38 -17.95 -10.35 6.79
CA ARG A 38 -19.13 -10.10 5.93
C ARG A 38 -18.87 -9.34 4.62
N CYS A 39 -18.26 -10.02 3.65
CA CYS A 39 -18.69 -9.82 2.27
C CYS A 39 -19.77 -10.89 1.99
N PRO A 40 -21.05 -10.54 1.74
CA PRO A 40 -22.02 -11.52 1.31
C PRO A 40 -21.53 -12.16 -0.01
N PRO A 41 -21.75 -13.46 -0.23
CA PRO A 41 -21.28 -14.12 -1.44
C PRO A 41 -21.83 -13.40 -2.67
N ALA A 42 -20.95 -13.00 -3.58
CA ALA A 42 -21.27 -12.32 -4.84
C ALA A 42 -22.02 -13.23 -5.86
N ASN A 43 -22.71 -14.27 -5.39
CA ASN A 43 -23.53 -15.14 -6.23
C ASN A 43 -24.62 -15.87 -5.40
N THR A 44 -25.58 -15.10 -4.89
CA THR A 44 -26.96 -15.57 -4.68
C THR A 44 -27.91 -14.55 -5.29
#